data_AF-C3Z3G7-F1
#
_entry.id   AF-C3Z3G7-F1
#
_cell.length_a   1.000
_cell.length_b   1.000
_cell.length_c   1.000
_cell.angle_alpha   90.00
_cell.angle_beta   90.00
_cell.angle_gamma   90.00
#
_symmetry.space_group_name_H-M   'P 1'
#
loop_
_entity.id
_entity.type
_entity.pdbx_description
1 polymer ?
#
loop_
_entity_poly.entity_id
_entity_poly.type
_entity_poly.pdbx_seq_one_letter_code
_entity_poly.pdbx_strand_id
1 'polypeptide(L)'
;AFETACVYFEENHTHLWQSEGCSVGPMSNITHIHCQCDHLTKFAGFVPPNPLNIQEALSANILENPIGLILVLTVLASYLLSIIWARKTDRKDIAKVRMMFLNPRKECQYVITVYTGFRGNAGTTAEVVTLVLYGSRCESPPLTLRDYNRCLFGQGSVDSFLLSTEEPLGVLTHMRVWHNNAGFSPSWFLSQIVVTNRGTNATSYFLSNRWFAVDEDDGKIDCVIPTAVEEELTKFRNLFLARSSRDVKDGHLWFSVLGRPARSPFTRVQRLSCCLTLLYSTMLTNIMFFGRGDDFDPPEPLRIAGVQIDPPISL
;
A
#
# COMPACT_ATOMS: atom_id res chain seq x y z
N ALA A 1 27.95 10.10 -27.77
CA ALA A 1 27.68 9.19 -28.89
C ALA A 1 27.01 7.93 -28.34
N PHE A 2 25.85 7.53 -28.87
CA PHE A 2 25.30 6.21 -28.58
C PHE A 2 26.30 5.16 -29.07
N GLU A 3 26.84 4.36 -28.16
CA GLU A 3 27.62 3.19 -28.54
C GLU A 3 26.62 2.25 -29.23
N THR A 4 26.82 1.97 -30.51
CA THR A 4 25.94 1.09 -31.30
C THR A 4 26.73 -0.15 -31.65
N ALA A 5 26.10 -1.31 -31.57
CA ALA A 5 26.75 -2.59 -31.86
C ALA A 5 25.92 -3.38 -32.88
N CYS A 6 26.62 -3.99 -33.83
CA CYS A 6 26.05 -4.96 -34.75
C CYS A 6 26.48 -6.34 -34.29
N VAL A 7 25.51 -7.20 -33.99
CA VAL A 7 25.74 -8.53 -33.46
C VAL A 7 24.98 -9.58 -34.24
N TYR A 8 25.45 -10.82 -34.16
CA TYR A 8 24.78 -11.99 -34.71
C TYR A 8 24.58 -13.06 -33.64
N PHE A 9 23.56 -13.89 -33.81
CA PHE A 9 23.27 -14.98 -32.89
C PHE A 9 23.94 -16.28 -33.36
N GLU A 10 24.85 -16.82 -32.55
CA GLU A 10 25.56 -18.06 -32.89
C GLU A 10 24.80 -19.30 -32.39
N GLU A 11 24.21 -20.06 -33.32
CA GLU A 11 23.31 -21.18 -33.00
C GLU A 11 23.99 -22.51 -32.70
N ASN A 12 25.22 -22.73 -33.19
CA ASN A 12 25.82 -24.07 -33.21
C ASN A 12 26.66 -24.41 -31.98
N HIS A 13 27.26 -23.41 -31.32
CA HIS A 13 28.21 -23.64 -30.24
C HIS A 13 27.80 -22.94 -28.95
N THR A 14 27.69 -21.61 -28.99
CA THR A 14 27.58 -20.80 -27.77
C THR A 14 26.15 -20.42 -27.42
N HIS A 15 25.23 -20.35 -28.38
CA HIS A 15 23.88 -19.78 -28.20
C HIS A 15 23.92 -18.36 -27.61
N LEU A 16 24.95 -17.58 -27.93
CA LEU A 16 25.17 -16.21 -27.47
C LEU A 16 25.22 -15.24 -28.65
N TRP A 17 24.96 -13.97 -28.37
CA TRP A 17 25.19 -12.87 -29.32
C TRP A 17 26.69 -12.57 -29.40
N GLN A 18 27.24 -12.55 -30.62
CA GLN A 18 28.64 -12.22 -30.89
C GLN A 18 28.74 -11.07 -31.89
N SER A 19 29.86 -10.35 -31.89
CA SER A 19 30.14 -9.25 -32.80
C SER A 19 31.16 -9.58 -33.89
N GLU A 20 31.77 -10.77 -33.87
CA GLU A 20 32.80 -11.11 -34.85
C GLU A 20 32.26 -11.13 -36.28
N GLY A 21 32.99 -10.51 -37.20
CA GLY A 21 32.57 -10.35 -38.59
C GLY A 21 31.47 -9.31 -38.83
N CYS A 22 30.92 -8.68 -37.78
CA CYS A 22 29.90 -7.64 -37.86
C CYS A 22 30.42 -6.29 -37.33
N SER A 23 30.18 -5.20 -38.07
CA SER A 23 30.58 -3.84 -37.69
C SER A 23 29.50 -2.82 -38.04
N VAL A 24 29.49 -1.70 -37.32
CA VAL A 24 28.58 -0.58 -37.60
C VAL A 24 29.09 0.19 -38.81
N GLY A 25 28.26 0.28 -39.84
CA GLY A 25 28.54 0.97 -41.08
C GLY A 25 28.28 2.49 -41.02
N PRO A 26 28.82 3.26 -41.97
CA PRO A 26 28.82 4.72 -41.97
C PRO A 26 27.46 5.37 -42.29
N MET A 27 26.44 4.58 -42.66
CA MET A 27 25.08 5.09 -42.93
C MET A 27 24.18 5.04 -41.68
N SER A 28 24.75 4.72 -40.52
CA SER A 28 24.02 4.73 -39.26
C SER A 28 23.67 6.16 -38.86
N ASN A 29 22.43 6.39 -38.45
CA ASN A 29 21.93 7.68 -37.99
C ASN A 29 21.07 7.51 -36.71
N ILE A 30 20.46 8.60 -36.23
CA ILE A 30 19.62 8.59 -35.01
C ILE A 30 18.36 7.70 -35.10
N THR A 31 17.97 7.25 -36.29
CA THR A 31 16.74 6.45 -36.52
C THR A 31 17.01 5.03 -37.03
N HIS A 32 18.17 4.78 -37.62
CA HIS A 32 18.52 3.55 -38.32
C HIS A 32 19.98 3.18 -38.03
N ILE A 33 20.22 1.89 -37.78
CA ILE A 33 21.57 1.34 -37.64
C ILE A 33 21.91 0.59 -38.93
N HIS A 34 23.04 0.94 -39.55
CA HIS A 34 23.56 0.22 -40.70
C HIS A 34 24.56 -0.82 -40.20
N CYS A 35 24.25 -2.12 -40.34
CA CYS A 35 25.16 -3.20 -39.98
C CYS A 35 25.83 -3.82 -41.21
N GLN A 36 27.15 -3.89 -41.18
CA GLN A 36 27.97 -4.56 -42.18
C GLN A 36 28.51 -5.85 -41.58
N CYS A 37 28.06 -6.98 -42.11
CA CYS A 37 28.54 -8.30 -41.69
C CYS A 37 29.11 -9.07 -42.89
N ASP A 38 30.16 -9.86 -42.67
CA ASP A 38 30.83 -10.67 -43.70
C ASP A 38 30.29 -12.10 -43.83
N HIS A 39 29.33 -12.47 -42.99
CA HIS A 39 28.60 -13.74 -43.01
C HIS A 39 27.10 -13.51 -43.20
N LEU A 40 26.31 -14.60 -43.29
CA LEU A 40 24.85 -14.57 -43.45
C LEU A 40 24.18 -15.36 -42.33
N THR A 41 24.02 -14.73 -41.17
CA THR A 41 23.45 -15.30 -39.95
C THR A 41 22.26 -14.45 -39.46
N LYS A 42 21.70 -14.74 -38.28
CA LYS A 42 20.63 -13.93 -37.70
C LYS A 42 21.25 -12.71 -37.02
N PHE A 43 21.05 -11.52 -37.60
CA PHE A 43 21.62 -10.26 -37.13
C PHE A 43 20.66 -9.45 -36.26
N ALA A 44 21.22 -8.65 -35.35
CA ALA A 44 20.52 -7.59 -34.65
C ALA A 44 21.42 -6.36 -34.46
N GLY A 45 20.82 -5.18 -34.52
CA GLY A 45 21.42 -3.96 -34.01
C GLY A 45 21.08 -3.81 -32.53
N PHE A 46 22.07 -3.53 -31.70
CA PHE A 46 21.92 -3.30 -30.27
C PHE A 46 22.42 -1.90 -29.90
N VAL A 47 21.61 -1.16 -29.17
CA VAL A 47 22.00 0.11 -28.54
C VAL A 47 22.22 -0.18 -27.06
N PRO A 48 23.45 -0.47 -26.61
CA PRO A 48 23.75 -0.58 -25.18
C PRO A 48 23.32 0.67 -24.41
N PRO A 49 22.87 0.51 -23.15
CA PRO A 49 22.71 1.63 -22.25
C PRO A 49 24.06 2.33 -22.06
N ASN A 50 24.03 3.64 -21.82
CA ASN A 50 25.21 4.45 -21.58
C ASN A 50 26.00 3.88 -20.38
N PRO A 51 27.33 3.65 -20.53
CA PRO A 51 28.14 3.14 -19.45
C PRO A 51 28.21 4.13 -18.29
N LEU A 52 27.99 3.64 -17.07
CA LEU A 52 28.10 4.45 -15.85
C LEU A 52 29.55 4.48 -15.35
N ASN A 53 30.28 5.52 -15.70
CA ASN A 53 31.61 5.79 -15.14
C ASN A 53 31.49 6.44 -13.75
N ILE A 54 31.36 5.62 -12.71
CA ILE A 54 31.19 6.11 -11.32
C ILE A 54 32.36 6.99 -10.88
N GLN A 55 33.58 6.67 -11.29
CA GLN A 55 34.78 7.41 -10.89
C GLN A 55 34.83 8.81 -11.50
N GLU A 56 34.43 8.92 -12.78
CA GLU A 56 34.31 10.20 -13.48
C GLU A 56 33.18 11.04 -12.87
N ALA A 57 32.02 10.42 -12.60
CA ALA A 57 30.88 11.07 -11.96
C ALA A 57 31.19 11.61 -10.56
N LEU A 58 32.05 10.92 -9.78
CA LEU A 58 32.46 11.36 -8.45
C LEU A 58 33.51 12.50 -8.50
N SER A 59 34.29 12.57 -9.58
CA SER A 59 35.30 13.61 -9.80
C SER A 59 34.78 14.85 -10.52
N ALA A 60 33.57 14.78 -11.09
CA ALA A 60 32.96 15.89 -11.83
C ALA A 60 32.63 17.07 -10.91
N ASN A 61 32.73 18.30 -11.44
CA ASN A 61 32.32 19.51 -10.74
C ASN A 61 30.80 19.56 -10.62
N ILE A 62 30.27 19.08 -9.49
CA ILE A 62 28.83 19.02 -9.22
C ILE A 62 28.17 20.42 -9.17
N LEU A 63 28.98 21.48 -9.08
CA LEU A 63 28.52 22.88 -9.07
C LEU A 63 28.16 23.41 -10.47
N GLU A 64 28.61 22.76 -11.55
CA GLU A 64 28.28 23.17 -12.92
C GLU A 64 26.84 22.80 -13.29
N ASN A 65 26.36 21.65 -12.79
CA ASN A 65 24.97 21.21 -12.96
C ASN A 65 24.39 20.68 -11.63
N PRO A 66 23.97 21.56 -10.71
CA PRO A 66 23.56 21.17 -9.37
C PRO A 66 22.16 20.53 -9.33
N ILE A 67 21.41 20.51 -10.43
CA ILE A 67 19.98 20.15 -10.43
C ILE A 67 19.77 18.70 -10.00
N GLY A 68 20.54 17.77 -10.56
CA GLY A 68 20.48 16.36 -10.20
C GLY A 68 20.82 16.13 -8.72
N LEU A 69 21.85 16.82 -8.21
CA LEU A 69 22.25 16.76 -6.81
C LEU A 69 21.15 17.32 -5.89
N ILE A 70 20.59 18.48 -6.21
CA ILE A 70 19.50 19.10 -5.46
C ILE A 70 18.29 18.15 -5.42
N LEU A 71 17.93 17.53 -6.54
CA LEU A 71 16.83 16.57 -6.60
C LEU A 71 17.09 15.35 -5.71
N VAL A 72 18.28 14.75 -5.77
CA VAL A 72 18.64 13.60 -4.93
C VAL A 72 18.65 13.99 -3.43
N LEU A 73 19.24 15.12 -3.07
CA LEU A 73 19.29 15.59 -1.69
C LEU A 73 17.91 15.95 -1.14
N THR A 74 17.05 16.57 -1.95
CA THR A 74 15.66 16.92 -1.55
C THR A 74 14.82 15.66 -1.36
N VAL A 75 14.90 14.68 -2.27
CA VAL A 75 14.23 13.37 -2.11
C VAL A 75 14.74 12.66 -0.85
N LEU A 76 16.06 12.61 -0.62
CA LEU A 76 16.65 12.00 0.56
C LEU A 76 16.21 12.70 1.86
N ALA A 77 16.20 14.04 1.89
CA ALA A 77 15.75 14.81 3.04
C ALA A 77 14.26 14.56 3.34
N SER A 78 13.41 14.54 2.31
CA SER A 78 11.97 14.24 2.44
C SER A 78 11.73 12.82 2.97
N TYR A 79 12.57 11.86 2.56
CA TYR A 79 12.55 10.48 3.04
C TYR A 79 12.90 10.41 4.53
N LEU A 80 13.95 11.11 4.99
CA LEU A 80 14.33 11.14 6.41
C LEU A 80 13.22 11.72 7.29
N LEU A 81 12.56 12.80 6.86
CA LEU A 81 11.41 13.37 7.55
C LEU A 81 10.23 12.38 7.58
N SER A 82 9.96 11.74 6.46
CA SER A 82 8.88 10.75 6.32
C SER A 82 9.13 9.49 7.14
N ILE A 83 10.39 9.06 7.36
CA ILE A 83 10.73 7.95 8.25
C ILE A 83 10.31 8.25 9.70
N ILE A 84 10.56 9.47 10.18
CA ILE A 84 10.21 9.84 11.56
C ILE A 84 8.70 9.72 11.76
N TRP A 85 7.93 10.27 10.81
CA TRP A 85 6.48 10.12 10.78
C TRP A 85 6.05 8.64 10.69
N ALA A 86 6.61 7.88 9.75
CA ALA A 86 6.27 6.47 9.52
C ALA A 86 6.55 5.62 10.77
N ARG A 87 7.67 5.83 11.45
CA ARG A 87 8.03 5.15 12.71
C ARG A 87 7.04 5.47 13.82
N LYS A 88 6.68 6.76 13.99
CA LYS A 88 5.69 7.18 15.00
C LYS A 88 4.33 6.54 14.73
N THR A 89 3.92 6.49 13.47
CA THR A 89 2.64 5.89 13.05
C THR A 89 2.65 4.38 13.19
N ASP A 90 3.72 3.69 12.81
CA ASP A 90 3.83 2.23 13.00
C ASP A 90 3.82 1.84 14.48
N ARG A 91 4.46 2.62 15.37
CA ARG A 91 4.35 2.41 16.83
C ARG A 91 2.91 2.54 17.33
N LYS A 92 2.18 3.55 16.85
CA LYS A 92 0.75 3.71 17.18
C LYS A 92 -0.08 2.52 16.69
N ASP A 93 0.21 2.00 15.51
CA ASP A 93 -0.50 0.85 14.95
C ASP A 93 -0.20 -0.46 15.69
N ILE A 94 1.03 -0.66 16.17
CA ILE A 94 1.36 -1.82 17.04
C ILE A 94 0.52 -1.79 18.33
N ALA A 95 0.34 -0.60 18.93
CA ALA A 95 -0.53 -0.45 20.09
C ALA A 95 -2.01 -0.79 19.77
N LYS A 96 -2.43 -0.67 18.50
CA LYS A 96 -3.78 -1.03 18.05
C LYS A 96 -4.02 -2.54 17.87
N VAL A 97 -3.00 -3.40 17.91
CA VAL A 97 -3.23 -4.85 17.67
C VAL A 97 -3.43 -5.64 18.98
N ARG A 98 -3.40 -4.98 20.14
CA ARG A 98 -3.60 -5.64 21.43
C ARG A 98 -5.02 -6.18 21.58
N MET A 99 -5.13 -7.44 22.02
CA MET A 99 -6.39 -8.09 22.39
C MET A 99 -6.77 -7.68 23.81
N MET A 100 -8.02 -7.23 23.98
CA MET A 100 -8.57 -6.87 25.29
C MET A 100 -9.31 -8.07 25.90
N PHE A 101 -9.15 -8.32 27.19
CA PHE A 101 -9.84 -9.40 27.90
C PHE A 101 -11.09 -8.84 28.58
N LEU A 102 -12.26 -9.35 28.21
CA LEU A 102 -13.57 -9.07 28.82
C LEU A 102 -13.99 -10.32 29.59
N ASN A 103 -13.96 -10.23 30.92
CA ASN A 103 -14.20 -11.34 31.87
C ASN A 103 -13.18 -12.48 31.74
N PRO A 104 -12.06 -12.47 32.50
CA PRO A 104 -11.04 -13.50 32.44
C PRO A 104 -11.50 -14.77 33.19
N ARG A 105 -12.40 -15.55 32.59
CA ARG A 105 -12.74 -16.91 33.02
C ARG A 105 -12.25 -17.93 32.00
N LYS A 106 -12.03 -19.18 32.41
CA LYS A 106 -11.43 -20.22 31.55
C LYS A 106 -12.44 -20.91 30.64
N GLU A 107 -13.73 -20.79 30.91
CA GLU A 107 -14.77 -21.53 30.20
C GLU A 107 -15.30 -20.70 29.03
N CYS A 108 -15.50 -21.37 27.88
CA CYS A 108 -16.03 -20.86 26.61
C CYS A 108 -15.55 -19.46 26.18
N GLN A 109 -14.43 -19.42 25.42
CA GLN A 109 -13.84 -18.17 24.93
C GLN A 109 -14.23 -17.84 23.49
N TYR A 110 -14.63 -16.59 23.26
CA TYR A 110 -14.96 -16.02 21.95
C TYR A 110 -14.06 -14.82 21.65
N VAL A 111 -13.40 -14.82 20.49
CA VAL A 111 -12.65 -13.66 19.99
C VAL A 111 -13.57 -12.85 19.10
N ILE A 112 -13.93 -11.66 19.55
CA ILE A 112 -14.73 -10.68 18.81
C ILE A 112 -13.76 -9.71 18.15
N THR A 113 -13.75 -9.67 16.82
CA THR A 113 -12.95 -8.73 16.03
C THR A 113 -13.85 -7.74 15.32
N VAL A 114 -13.76 -6.47 15.71
CA VAL A 114 -14.53 -5.37 15.14
C VAL A 114 -13.70 -4.66 14.08
N TYR A 115 -14.26 -4.54 12.88
CA TYR A 115 -13.64 -3.84 11.75
C TYR A 115 -14.36 -2.50 11.54
N THR A 116 -13.66 -1.42 11.83
CA THR A 116 -14.13 -0.06 11.52
C THR A 116 -13.79 0.27 10.07
N GLY A 117 -14.71 0.92 9.38
CA GLY A 117 -14.50 1.36 8.00
C GLY A 117 -13.29 2.27 7.85
N PHE A 118 -12.74 2.32 6.64
CA PHE A 118 -11.66 3.25 6.33
C PHE A 118 -12.16 4.55 5.69
N ARG A 119 -13.48 4.71 5.46
CA ARG A 119 -14.04 5.95 4.90
C ARG A 119 -13.61 7.16 5.73
N GLY A 120 -13.56 8.35 5.12
CA GLY A 120 -13.25 9.57 5.85
C GLY A 120 -14.16 9.70 7.08
N ASN A 121 -13.58 10.00 8.24
CA ASN A 121 -14.30 10.11 9.51
C ASN A 121 -15.09 8.85 9.94
N ALA A 122 -14.71 7.67 9.46
CA ALA A 122 -15.37 6.41 9.83
C ALA A 122 -15.13 5.99 11.29
N GLY A 123 -14.15 6.59 11.97
CA GLY A 123 -13.85 6.27 13.37
C GLY A 123 -14.73 7.03 14.34
N THR A 124 -15.01 6.43 15.49
CA THR A 124 -15.88 7.01 16.52
C THR A 124 -15.11 7.43 17.75
N THR A 125 -15.55 8.53 18.36
CA THR A 125 -15.14 8.95 19.71
C THR A 125 -16.21 8.65 20.77
N ALA A 126 -17.18 7.78 20.46
CA ALA A 126 -18.20 7.36 21.41
C ALA A 126 -17.55 6.77 22.67
N GLU A 127 -17.97 7.25 23.84
CA GLU A 127 -17.37 6.81 25.11
C GLU A 127 -17.71 5.36 25.47
N VAL A 128 -18.88 4.90 25.02
CA VAL A 128 -19.41 3.57 25.32
C VAL A 128 -19.98 2.97 24.04
N VAL A 129 -19.34 1.90 23.57
CA VAL A 129 -19.89 0.99 22.56
C VAL A 129 -20.23 -0.31 23.27
N THR A 130 -21.46 -0.78 23.11
CA THR A 130 -21.93 -2.02 23.75
C THR A 130 -22.42 -2.99 22.67
N LEU A 131 -22.15 -4.27 22.88
CA LEU A 131 -22.73 -5.32 22.05
C LEU A 131 -23.27 -6.49 22.88
N VAL A 132 -24.18 -7.25 22.28
CA VAL A 132 -24.73 -8.49 22.83
C VAL A 132 -24.75 -9.53 21.72
N LEU A 133 -24.16 -10.70 22.00
CA LEU A 133 -24.19 -11.85 21.11
C LEU A 133 -25.38 -12.74 21.44
N TYR A 134 -26.15 -13.11 20.42
CA TYR A 134 -27.27 -14.03 20.55
C TYR A 134 -26.94 -15.35 19.86
N GLY A 135 -26.90 -16.42 20.64
CA GLY A 135 -26.71 -17.78 20.15
C GLY A 135 -27.98 -18.62 20.26
N SER A 136 -27.93 -19.82 19.68
CA SER A 136 -29.04 -20.78 19.71
C SER A 136 -29.37 -21.34 21.09
N ARG A 137 -28.43 -21.24 22.05
CA ARG A 137 -28.60 -21.74 23.42
C ARG A 137 -28.83 -20.61 24.40
N CYS A 138 -27.94 -19.62 24.39
CA CYS A 138 -27.92 -18.51 25.36
C CYS A 138 -27.50 -17.21 24.67
N GLU A 139 -27.79 -16.08 25.33
CA GLU A 139 -27.25 -14.77 25.00
C GLU A 139 -26.04 -14.42 25.90
N SER A 140 -25.13 -13.60 25.40
CA SER A 140 -24.04 -13.08 26.22
C SER A 140 -24.52 -11.91 27.09
N PRO A 141 -23.92 -11.66 28.26
CA PRO A 141 -24.11 -10.40 28.97
C PRO A 141 -23.73 -9.19 28.08
N PRO A 142 -24.32 -8.00 28.29
CA PRO A 142 -23.92 -6.80 27.57
C PRO A 142 -22.43 -6.51 27.72
N LEU A 143 -21.71 -6.51 26.61
CA LEU A 143 -20.28 -6.24 26.55
C LEU A 143 -20.03 -4.78 26.26
N THR A 144 -19.62 -4.04 27.29
CA THR A 144 -19.12 -2.67 27.09
C THR A 144 -17.67 -2.70 26.63
N LEU A 145 -17.45 -2.32 25.38
CA LEU A 145 -16.14 -2.23 24.75
C LEU A 145 -15.52 -0.87 25.06
N ARG A 146 -14.74 -0.80 26.12
CA ARG A 146 -14.05 0.42 26.54
C ARG A 146 -12.62 0.13 26.97
N ASP A 147 -11.68 0.90 26.45
CA ASP A 147 -10.28 0.88 26.89
C ASP A 147 -9.87 2.31 27.27
N TYR A 148 -9.40 2.49 28.50
CA TYR A 148 -8.96 3.80 29.00
C TYR A 148 -7.57 4.20 28.47
N ASN A 149 -6.77 3.22 28.05
CA ASN A 149 -5.39 3.43 27.62
C ASN A 149 -5.26 3.55 26.09
N ARG A 150 -6.35 3.32 25.35
CA ARG A 150 -6.34 3.23 23.90
C ARG A 150 -7.63 3.78 23.30
N CYS A 151 -7.51 4.54 22.22
CA CYS A 151 -8.66 4.84 21.36
C CYS A 151 -9.05 3.59 20.55
N LEU A 152 -10.20 3.02 20.89
CA LEU A 152 -10.85 1.94 20.13
C LEU A 152 -11.60 2.54 18.93
N PHE A 153 -11.90 1.71 17.93
CA PHE A 153 -12.79 2.05 16.81
C PHE A 153 -12.36 3.27 15.98
N GLY A 154 -11.05 3.48 15.87
CA GLY A 154 -10.49 4.48 14.97
C GLY A 154 -10.73 4.15 13.49
N GLN A 155 -10.59 5.14 12.61
CA GLN A 155 -10.71 4.93 11.17
C GLN A 155 -9.77 3.81 10.68
N GLY A 156 -10.33 2.80 10.02
CA GLY A 156 -9.59 1.64 9.53
C GLY A 156 -8.99 0.74 10.62
N SER A 157 -9.41 0.90 11.88
CA SER A 157 -8.93 0.06 12.97
C SER A 157 -9.53 -1.33 12.91
N VAL A 158 -8.78 -2.27 13.46
CA VAL A 158 -9.26 -3.63 13.74
C VAL A 158 -9.04 -3.87 15.22
N ASP A 159 -10.11 -3.84 15.99
CA ASP A 159 -10.11 -3.97 17.44
C ASP A 159 -10.52 -5.40 17.82
N SER A 160 -9.82 -6.04 18.76
CA SER A 160 -10.08 -7.43 19.14
C SER A 160 -10.29 -7.58 20.63
N PHE A 161 -11.35 -8.29 20.98
CA PHE A 161 -11.79 -8.50 22.34
C PHE A 161 -11.96 -10.01 22.56
N LEU A 162 -11.51 -10.50 23.72
CA LEU A 162 -11.74 -11.86 24.16
C LEU A 162 -12.86 -11.83 25.19
N LEU A 163 -14.01 -12.39 24.84
CA LEU A 163 -15.13 -12.62 25.74
C LEU A 163 -15.02 -14.04 26.32
N SER A 164 -15.21 -14.19 27.62
CA SER A 164 -15.47 -15.49 28.23
C SER A 164 -16.90 -15.56 28.75
N THR A 165 -17.63 -16.62 28.41
CA THR A 165 -18.99 -16.88 28.87
C THR A 165 -19.03 -18.11 29.79
N GLU A 166 -19.98 -18.17 30.71
CA GLU A 166 -20.12 -19.34 31.59
C GLU A 166 -20.55 -20.57 30.78
N GLU A 167 -21.49 -20.40 29.87
CA GLU A 167 -21.99 -21.45 28.99
C GLU A 167 -21.70 -21.17 27.51
N PRO A 168 -21.61 -22.20 26.67
CA PRO A 168 -21.45 -22.02 25.23
C PRO A 168 -22.74 -21.44 24.62
N LEU A 169 -22.61 -20.29 23.94
CA LEU A 169 -23.72 -19.61 23.24
C LEU A 169 -24.40 -20.48 22.17
N GLY A 170 -23.69 -21.48 21.63
CA GLY A 170 -24.17 -22.32 20.53
C GLY A 170 -23.90 -21.67 19.17
N VAL A 171 -24.80 -21.90 18.20
CA VAL A 171 -24.69 -21.29 16.86
C VAL A 171 -25.15 -19.84 16.96
N LEU A 172 -24.28 -18.90 16.58
CA LEU A 172 -24.62 -17.47 16.63
C LEU A 172 -25.64 -17.12 15.55
N THR A 173 -26.70 -16.41 15.94
CA THR A 173 -27.82 -16.07 15.05
C THR A 173 -27.82 -14.60 14.66
N HIS A 174 -27.62 -13.73 15.64
CA HIS A 174 -27.56 -12.28 15.46
C HIS A 174 -26.79 -11.64 16.59
N MET A 175 -26.47 -10.36 16.42
CA MET A 175 -25.82 -9.54 17.42
C MET A 175 -26.49 -8.18 17.44
N ARG A 176 -26.69 -7.61 18.62
CA ARG A 176 -27.10 -6.22 18.77
C ARG A 176 -25.87 -5.38 19.10
N VAL A 177 -25.71 -4.25 18.44
CA VAL A 177 -24.60 -3.31 18.63
C VAL A 177 -25.17 -1.92 18.76
N TRP A 178 -24.70 -1.16 19.75
CA TRP A 178 -25.09 0.24 19.91
C TRP A 178 -24.01 1.07 20.58
N HIS A 179 -24.13 2.38 20.49
CA HIS A 179 -23.26 3.32 21.22
C HIS A 179 -24.08 4.43 21.89
N ASN A 180 -23.46 5.12 22.84
CA ASN A 180 -24.10 6.16 23.64
C ASN A 180 -24.15 7.55 22.97
N ASN A 181 -23.72 7.66 21.71
CA ASN A 181 -23.60 8.91 20.96
C ASN A 181 -22.85 10.06 21.66
N ALA A 182 -22.01 9.75 22.66
CA ALA A 182 -21.23 10.74 23.41
C ALA A 182 -19.90 11.08 22.70
N GLY A 183 -19.23 12.15 23.13
CA GLY A 183 -17.95 12.58 22.56
C GLY A 183 -18.10 13.57 21.41
N PHE A 184 -16.96 13.91 20.79
CA PHE A 184 -16.88 15.00 19.80
C PHE A 184 -17.35 14.58 18.39
N SER A 185 -17.06 13.34 18.00
CA SER A 185 -17.42 12.75 16.70
C SER A 185 -17.92 11.33 16.93
N PRO A 186 -19.17 11.16 17.38
CA PRO A 186 -19.71 9.85 17.75
C PRO A 186 -20.03 8.96 16.55
N SER A 187 -20.17 9.54 15.35
CA SER A 187 -20.50 8.82 14.11
C SER A 187 -19.50 7.70 13.84
N TRP A 188 -20.00 6.50 13.56
CA TRP A 188 -19.17 5.31 13.40
C TRP A 188 -19.54 4.53 12.15
N PHE A 189 -18.60 4.30 11.24
CA PHE A 189 -18.85 3.36 10.14
C PHE A 189 -18.40 1.96 10.54
N LEU A 190 -19.35 1.10 10.90
CA LEU A 190 -19.06 -0.30 11.19
C LEU A 190 -19.06 -1.11 9.89
N SER A 191 -17.91 -1.67 9.51
CA SER A 191 -17.80 -2.50 8.31
C SER A 191 -18.31 -3.91 8.58
N GLN A 192 -17.67 -4.62 9.52
CA GLN A 192 -18.07 -5.98 9.88
C GLN A 192 -17.57 -6.34 11.28
N ILE A 193 -18.17 -7.36 11.86
CA ILE A 193 -17.69 -7.98 13.10
C ILE A 193 -17.53 -9.47 12.85
N VAL A 194 -16.39 -10.02 13.28
CA VAL A 194 -16.07 -11.43 13.14
C VAL A 194 -15.93 -12.03 14.52
N VAL A 195 -16.70 -13.07 14.82
CA VAL A 195 -16.68 -13.76 16.11
C VAL A 195 -16.10 -15.16 15.88
N THR A 196 -15.02 -15.49 16.58
CA THR A 196 -14.37 -16.80 16.50
C THR A 196 -14.48 -17.51 17.85
N ASN A 197 -15.12 -18.68 17.89
CA ASN A 197 -15.12 -19.53 19.07
C ASN A 197 -13.75 -20.24 19.17
N ARG A 198 -13.00 -20.03 20.26
CA ARG A 198 -11.67 -20.65 20.43
C ARG A 198 -11.70 -22.15 20.67
N GLY A 199 -12.79 -22.67 21.25
CA GLY A 199 -12.93 -24.10 21.51
C GLY A 199 -13.22 -24.91 20.25
N THR A 200 -14.06 -24.38 19.36
CA THR A 200 -14.48 -25.09 18.13
C THR A 200 -13.79 -24.58 16.87
N ASN A 201 -13.07 -23.46 16.93
CA ASN A 201 -12.56 -22.70 15.77
C ASN A 201 -13.64 -22.29 14.75
N ALA A 202 -14.92 -22.33 15.13
CA ALA A 202 -16.00 -21.83 14.30
C ALA A 202 -15.95 -20.30 14.21
N THR A 203 -16.04 -19.76 12.99
CA THR A 203 -16.06 -18.33 12.73
C THR A 203 -17.43 -17.92 12.21
N SER A 204 -17.98 -16.85 12.77
CA SER A 204 -19.25 -16.25 12.35
C SER A 204 -19.00 -14.81 11.96
N TYR A 205 -19.59 -14.41 10.83
CA TYR A 205 -19.42 -13.08 10.25
C TYR A 205 -20.71 -12.28 10.40
N PHE A 206 -20.59 -11.02 10.77
CA PHE A 206 -21.70 -10.08 10.88
C PHE A 206 -21.39 -8.89 9.98
N LEU A 207 -21.98 -8.86 8.80
CA LEU A 207 -21.78 -7.79 7.83
C LEU A 207 -22.69 -6.62 8.16
N SER A 208 -22.12 -5.42 8.29
CA SER A 208 -22.88 -4.21 8.61
C SER A 208 -22.77 -3.19 7.46
N ASN A 209 -21.54 -2.75 7.15
CA ASN A 209 -21.23 -1.78 6.09
C ASN A 209 -22.15 -0.54 6.06
N ARG A 210 -22.49 -0.01 7.25
CA ARG A 210 -23.39 1.14 7.45
C ARG A 210 -22.87 2.08 8.53
N TRP A 211 -23.39 3.31 8.53
CA TRP A 211 -23.12 4.26 9.60
C TRP A 211 -24.00 4.00 10.81
N PHE A 212 -23.41 4.08 11.99
CA PHE A 212 -24.05 4.17 13.29
C PHE A 212 -23.89 5.62 13.72
N ALA A 213 -24.86 6.44 13.35
CA ALA A 213 -24.84 7.86 13.60
C ALA A 213 -26.26 8.41 13.52
N VAL A 214 -26.52 9.54 14.17
CA VAL A 214 -27.83 10.21 14.13
C VAL A 214 -27.97 11.06 12.86
N ASP A 215 -26.85 11.46 12.26
CA ASP A 215 -26.74 12.38 11.14
C ASP A 215 -26.37 11.72 9.80
N GLU A 216 -26.13 10.40 9.79
CA GLU A 216 -25.74 9.64 8.59
C GLU A 216 -26.63 8.39 8.39
N ASP A 217 -26.73 7.94 7.14
CA ASP A 217 -27.43 6.71 6.72
C ASP A 217 -28.89 6.63 7.22
N ASP A 218 -29.24 5.66 8.07
CA ASP A 218 -30.60 5.49 8.59
C ASP A 218 -30.86 6.23 9.91
N GLY A 219 -29.89 7.03 10.38
CA GLY A 219 -29.99 7.82 11.61
C GLY A 219 -30.00 6.97 12.89
N LYS A 220 -29.64 5.68 12.80
CA LYS A 220 -29.68 4.75 13.94
C LYS A 220 -28.30 4.53 14.54
N ILE A 221 -28.28 4.52 15.87
CA ILE A 221 -27.08 4.21 16.68
C ILE A 221 -27.16 2.85 17.36
N ASP A 222 -28.28 2.13 17.18
CA ASP A 222 -28.57 0.80 17.71
C ASP A 222 -29.11 -0.07 16.58
N CYS A 223 -28.41 -1.18 16.31
CA CYS A 223 -28.75 -2.08 15.23
C CYS A 223 -28.58 -3.54 15.64
N VAL A 224 -29.51 -4.36 15.17
CA VAL A 224 -29.36 -5.81 15.13
C VAL A 224 -28.75 -6.22 13.79
N ILE A 225 -27.73 -7.05 13.84
CA ILE A 225 -26.97 -7.56 12.69
C ILE A 225 -27.11 -9.09 12.70
N PRO A 226 -27.75 -9.70 11.69
CA PRO A 226 -27.82 -11.15 11.59
C PRO A 226 -26.45 -11.75 11.23
N THR A 227 -26.24 -13.02 11.55
CA THR A 227 -25.09 -13.77 11.05
C THR A 227 -25.18 -13.86 9.53
N ALA A 228 -24.11 -13.48 8.85
CA ALA A 228 -24.02 -13.54 7.40
C ALA A 228 -23.95 -15.00 6.92
N VAL A 229 -24.78 -15.31 5.93
CA VAL A 229 -24.75 -16.58 5.19
C VAL A 229 -23.61 -16.53 4.17
N GLU A 230 -23.06 -17.68 3.78
CA GLU A 230 -21.95 -17.78 2.80
C GLU A 230 -22.23 -17.03 1.49
N GLU A 231 -23.49 -17.06 1.02
CA GLU A 231 -23.94 -16.32 -0.16
C GLU A 231 -23.82 -14.80 0.00
N GLU A 232 -24.02 -14.27 1.22
CA GLU A 232 -23.89 -12.84 1.49
C GLU A 232 -22.44 -12.39 1.57
N LEU A 233 -21.55 -13.26 2.08
CA LEU A 233 -20.11 -13.04 2.09
C LEU A 233 -19.55 -12.95 0.67
N THR A 234 -20.11 -13.73 -0.26
CA THR A 234 -19.69 -13.80 -1.66
C THR A 234 -20.38 -12.81 -2.59
N LYS A 235 -21.33 -12.00 -2.10
CA LYS A 235 -21.94 -10.91 -2.89
C LYS A 235 -20.86 -9.99 -3.45
N PHE A 236 -20.88 -9.79 -4.77
CA PHE A 236 -19.88 -9.01 -5.51
C PHE A 236 -19.56 -7.66 -4.84
N ARG A 237 -20.58 -6.92 -4.40
CA ARG A 237 -20.38 -5.61 -3.73
C ARG A 237 -19.51 -5.72 -2.47
N ASN A 238 -19.75 -6.73 -1.64
CA ASN A 238 -19.03 -6.92 -0.39
C ASN A 238 -17.58 -7.34 -0.69
N LEU A 239 -17.40 -8.30 -1.60
CA LEU A 239 -16.09 -8.75 -2.06
C LEU A 239 -15.30 -7.62 -2.72
N PHE A 240 -15.93 -6.86 -3.60
CA PHE A 240 -15.31 -5.77 -4.35
C PHE A 240 -14.85 -4.65 -3.43
N LEU A 241 -15.70 -4.19 -2.49
CA LEU A 241 -15.33 -3.14 -1.55
C LEU A 241 -14.22 -3.58 -0.59
N ALA A 242 -14.32 -4.80 -0.04
CA ALA A 242 -13.31 -5.35 0.85
C ALA A 242 -11.96 -5.52 0.12
N ARG A 243 -11.98 -6.12 -1.07
CA ARG A 243 -10.79 -6.35 -1.89
C ARG A 243 -10.16 -5.06 -2.37
N SER A 244 -10.95 -4.12 -2.91
CA SER A 244 -10.44 -2.83 -3.38
C SER A 244 -9.79 -2.04 -2.25
N SER A 245 -10.43 -2.00 -1.07
CA SER A 245 -9.86 -1.32 0.10
C SER A 245 -8.52 -1.93 0.53
N ARG A 246 -8.43 -3.26 0.52
CA ARG A 246 -7.20 -3.99 0.87
C ARG A 246 -6.11 -3.83 -0.18
N ASP A 247 -6.42 -4.02 -1.45
CA ASP A 247 -5.46 -4.01 -2.55
C ASP A 247 -4.88 -2.59 -2.73
N VAL A 248 -5.67 -1.52 -2.55
CA VAL A 248 -5.16 -0.13 -2.57
C VAL A 248 -4.27 0.19 -1.37
N LYS A 249 -4.60 -0.29 -0.17
CA LYS A 249 -3.93 0.17 1.07
C LYS A 249 -2.83 -0.74 1.57
N ASP A 250 -2.84 -1.99 1.16
CA ASP A 250 -1.87 -2.99 1.56
C ASP A 250 -1.09 -3.52 0.35
N GLY A 251 -1.74 -3.60 -0.82
CA GLY A 251 -1.13 -4.08 -2.07
C GLY A 251 -0.39 -2.99 -2.86
N HIS A 252 -0.94 -1.79 -2.98
CA HIS A 252 -0.30 -0.72 -3.74
C HIS A 252 0.77 -0.01 -2.91
N LEU A 253 2.04 -0.19 -3.28
CA LEU A 253 3.19 0.25 -2.50
C LEU A 253 3.11 1.73 -2.09
N TRP A 254 2.83 2.64 -3.02
CA TRP A 254 2.78 4.08 -2.75
C TRP A 254 1.65 4.48 -1.79
N PHE A 255 0.43 3.98 -2.03
CA PHE A 255 -0.74 4.32 -1.21
C PHE A 255 -0.67 3.67 0.17
N SER A 256 -0.04 2.50 0.24
CA SER A 256 0.13 1.76 1.48
C SER A 256 1.05 2.42 2.50
N VAL A 257 1.94 3.33 2.08
CA VAL A 257 2.72 4.16 3.01
C VAL A 257 1.80 4.99 3.90
N LEU A 258 0.70 5.50 3.34
CA LEU A 258 -0.30 6.27 4.08
C LEU A 258 -1.33 5.34 4.73
N GLY A 259 -1.89 4.42 3.94
CA GLY A 259 -3.08 3.67 4.29
C GLY A 259 -2.89 2.30 4.93
N ARG A 260 -1.65 1.87 5.24
CA ARG A 260 -1.36 0.51 5.77
C ARG A 260 -2.33 0.11 6.90
N PRO A 261 -2.95 -1.08 6.85
CA PRO A 261 -3.74 -1.60 7.96
C PRO A 261 -2.82 -2.03 9.11
N ALA A 262 -3.27 -1.83 10.36
CA ALA A 262 -2.46 -2.04 11.56
C ALA A 262 -1.89 -3.48 11.70
N ARG A 263 -2.58 -4.48 11.12
CA ARG A 263 -2.17 -5.90 11.13
C ARG A 263 -1.22 -6.30 10.01
N SER A 264 -0.92 -5.42 9.04
CA SER A 264 -0.02 -5.75 7.93
C SER A 264 1.38 -6.07 8.45
N PRO A 265 2.03 -7.18 8.05
CA PRO A 265 3.39 -7.50 8.49
C PRO A 265 4.42 -6.53 7.91
N PHE A 266 4.12 -5.90 6.77
CA PHE A 266 5.01 -4.98 6.08
C PHE A 266 4.77 -3.54 6.55
N THR A 267 5.75 -2.98 7.25
CA THR A 267 5.68 -1.67 7.93
C THR A 267 5.72 -0.49 6.97
N ARG A 268 5.27 0.69 7.41
CA ARG A 268 5.35 1.92 6.58
C ARG A 268 6.79 2.30 6.30
N VAL A 269 7.70 2.10 7.26
CA VAL A 269 9.12 2.36 7.06
C VAL A 269 9.67 1.50 5.93
N GLN A 270 9.41 0.19 5.94
CA GLN A 270 9.88 -0.70 4.88
C GLN A 270 9.24 -0.36 3.52
N ARG A 271 7.94 -0.04 3.49
CA ARG A 271 7.23 0.41 2.28
C ARG A 271 7.86 1.68 1.71
N LEU A 272 8.13 2.66 2.58
CA LEU A 272 8.76 3.93 2.22
C LEU A 272 10.19 3.73 1.68
N SER A 273 10.97 2.83 2.30
CA SER A 273 12.31 2.49 1.79
C SER A 273 12.23 1.82 0.41
N CYS A 274 11.26 0.94 0.18
CA CYS A 274 11.04 0.33 -1.13
C CYS A 274 10.63 1.37 -2.18
N CYS A 275 9.75 2.32 -1.83
CA CYS A 275 9.42 3.46 -2.68
C CYS A 275 10.66 4.27 -3.08
N LEU A 276 11.56 4.54 -2.12
CA LEU A 276 12.81 5.26 -2.39
C LEU A 276 13.70 4.49 -3.35
N THR A 277 13.88 3.18 -3.12
CA THR A 277 14.68 2.32 -4.00
C THR A 277 14.11 2.29 -5.42
N LEU A 278 12.80 2.18 -5.57
CA LEU A 278 12.16 2.22 -6.88
C LEU A 278 12.40 3.57 -7.57
N LEU A 279 12.19 4.69 -6.87
CA LEU A 279 12.48 6.02 -7.42
C LEU A 279 13.93 6.16 -7.90
N TYR A 280 14.91 5.82 -7.06
CA TYR A 280 16.32 5.92 -7.47
C TYR A 280 16.69 4.92 -8.56
N SER A 281 16.11 3.72 -8.58
CA SER A 281 16.32 2.79 -9.69
C SER A 281 15.77 3.33 -11.01
N THR A 282 14.62 4.02 -10.98
CA THR A 282 14.06 4.66 -12.18
C THR A 282 14.91 5.84 -12.64
N MET A 283 15.44 6.64 -11.72
CA MET A 283 16.37 7.72 -12.05
C MET A 283 17.65 7.17 -12.68
N LEU A 284 18.24 6.13 -12.09
CA LEU A 284 19.44 5.46 -12.63
C LEU A 284 19.16 4.89 -14.02
N THR A 285 18.03 4.22 -14.21
CA THR A 285 17.63 3.65 -15.50
C THR A 285 17.45 4.77 -16.54
N ASN A 286 16.84 5.89 -16.16
CA ASN A 286 16.73 7.03 -17.04
C ASN A 286 18.11 7.59 -17.44
N ILE A 287 19.08 7.68 -16.52
CA ILE A 287 20.46 8.12 -16.86
C ILE A 287 21.14 7.12 -17.82
N MET A 288 20.88 5.83 -17.67
CA MET A 288 21.42 4.81 -18.57
C MET A 288 20.86 4.92 -20.00
N PHE A 289 19.60 5.35 -20.16
CA PHE A 289 18.94 5.39 -21.47
C PHE A 289 18.87 6.79 -22.10
N PHE A 290 18.92 7.86 -21.31
CA PHE A 290 18.93 9.25 -21.78
C PHE A 290 20.34 9.83 -21.61
N GLY A 291 20.93 10.32 -22.71
CA GLY A 291 22.35 10.67 -22.80
C GLY A 291 22.75 12.04 -22.24
N ARG A 292 24.06 12.28 -22.21
CA ARG A 292 24.70 13.58 -21.91
C ARG A 292 24.43 14.58 -23.04
N GLY A 293 24.23 15.84 -22.68
CA GLY A 293 23.69 16.92 -23.52
C GLY A 293 24.44 17.32 -24.79
N ASP A 294 25.55 16.66 -25.14
CA ASP A 294 26.32 17.00 -26.34
C ASP A 294 25.68 16.48 -27.64
N ASP A 295 24.75 15.51 -27.56
CA ASP A 295 24.13 14.85 -28.72
C ASP A 295 22.62 15.17 -28.91
N PHE A 296 22.05 16.09 -28.12
CA PHE A 296 20.62 16.42 -28.18
C PHE A 296 20.38 17.86 -28.63
N ASP A 297 19.42 18.04 -29.54
CA ASP A 297 18.85 19.36 -29.78
C ASP A 297 18.22 19.88 -28.46
N PRO A 298 18.46 21.15 -28.08
CA PRO A 298 17.88 21.72 -26.86
C PRO A 298 16.34 21.58 -26.90
N PRO A 299 15.70 21.16 -25.80
CA PRO A 299 14.25 21.02 -25.77
C PRO A 299 13.57 22.36 -26.04
N GLU A 300 12.45 22.33 -26.77
CA GLU A 300 11.71 23.55 -27.06
C GLU A 300 11.27 24.25 -25.76
N PRO A 301 11.36 25.59 -25.70
CA PRO A 301 11.00 26.36 -24.52
C PRO A 301 9.53 26.17 -24.12
N LEU A 302 9.29 25.81 -22.86
CA LEU A 302 7.94 25.71 -22.32
C LEU A 302 7.37 27.11 -22.07
N ARG A 303 6.25 27.44 -22.71
CA ARG A 303 5.53 28.70 -22.49
C ARG A 303 4.35 28.48 -21.54
N ILE A 304 4.48 28.92 -20.29
CA ILE A 304 3.41 28.88 -19.30
C ILE A 304 3.05 30.31 -18.90
N ALA A 305 1.81 30.73 -19.18
CA ALA A 305 1.27 32.04 -18.81
C ALA A 305 2.16 33.24 -19.20
N GLY A 306 2.80 33.19 -20.37
CA GLY A 306 3.69 34.25 -20.88
C GLY A 306 5.12 34.21 -20.34
N VAL A 307 5.44 33.27 -19.44
CA VAL A 307 6.81 33.00 -18.98
C VAL A 307 7.41 31.89 -19.85
N GLN A 308 8.58 32.16 -20.41
CA GLN A 308 9.37 31.18 -21.14
C GLN A 308 10.28 30.46 -20.14
N ILE A 309 10.13 29.14 -20.05
CA ILE A 309 10.93 28.27 -19.18
C ILE A 309 11.74 27.37 -20.09
N ASP A 310 13.04 27.61 -20.17
CA ASP A 310 13.98 26.73 -20.86
C ASP A 310 14.30 25.56 -19.91
N PRO A 311 13.89 24.32 -20.23
CA PRO A 311 14.20 23.18 -19.37
C PRO A 311 15.73 23.01 -19.35
N PRO A 312 16.34 22.82 -18.16
CA PRO A 312 17.78 22.60 -18.10
C PRO A 312 18.13 21.31 -18.84
N ILE A 313 19.01 21.43 -19.82
CA ILE A 313 19.68 20.28 -20.44
C ILE A 313 20.58 19.70 -19.36
N SER A 314 20.44 18.42 -19.04
CA SER A 314 21.44 17.73 -18.24
C SER A 314 22.73 17.62 -19.07
N LEU A 315 23.61 18.63 -18.92
CA LEU A 315 25.04 18.49 -19.13
C LEU A 315 25.56 17.36 -18.23
#